data_AF-A0A4Y7SXE2-F1
#
_entry.id   AF-A0A4Y7SXE2-F1
#
_cell.length_a   1.000
_cell.length_b   1.000
_cell.length_c   1.000
_cell.angle_alpha   90.00
_cell.angle_beta   90.00
_cell.angle_gamma   90.00
#
_symmetry.space_group_name_H-M   'P 1'
#
loop_
_entity.id
_entity.type
_entity.pdbx_description
1 polymer ?
#
loop_
_entity_poly.entity_id
_entity_poly.type
_entity_poly.pdbx_seq_one_letter_code
_entity_poly.pdbx_strand_id
1 'polypeptide(L)'
;MVVHNVEPTPKPPPARVSGVKTVLRYTGIPPSWLDKRPKLPSRNWLIFLTASATILGYGVYDRRECKRIQDEYIEKVQSLSEDPLNPLDVSRKVTVYGAKWPGDEDHQQALKYFRKYVKPILVAAAVDFDMYSGKKLGDIATRIAEDVRLRRRLDAGIDEDPIQKKVLPTYMDPEERRKRELEGGIVLIGRPTFKEFMAGLKKGWSSGLQKVDGEEILAQELEDDHYFDEVDDDMLAPASKLSYSPIFTMSSQALQQKRATPEDTTPDVAPPQSIPQLPPLLLVPFSNRIGFTQIPIMIWEWFNKRRLVQSGAEAAYSLVLANSRPISVPSGVPSTSEPSEQLLSDSTSSAEHPTEASPPSDLGDLDFDLDKERLFKKSLYKIPEEVEQARKEYYEKLPARLATARALARGTREWTKDEVENPPPTEVELRAERMKREQEWRFNVASWNRVKGDTPVEWDERFRDALRVFSKPPSDASPAPSSEQ
;
A
#
# COMPACT_ATOMS: atom_id res chain seq x y z
N MET A 1 38.92 -58.16 -71.50
CA MET A 1 40.25 -58.05 -70.83
C MET A 1 41.09 -57.14 -71.71
N VAL A 2 41.49 -55.94 -71.30
CA VAL A 2 42.53 -55.67 -70.30
C VAL A 2 42.14 -54.44 -69.46
N VAL A 3 42.09 -54.62 -68.14
CA VAL A 3 41.90 -53.56 -67.14
C VAL A 3 43.27 -52.93 -66.90
N HIS A 4 43.43 -51.64 -67.23
CA HIS A 4 44.57 -50.86 -66.75
C HIS A 4 44.30 -50.45 -65.31
N ASN A 5 44.91 -51.19 -64.38
CA ASN A 5 45.04 -50.78 -62.98
C ASN A 5 45.90 -49.52 -62.93
N VAL A 6 45.28 -48.37 -62.67
CA VAL A 6 45.98 -47.13 -62.34
C VAL A 6 46.41 -47.24 -60.88
N GLU A 7 47.72 -47.33 -60.65
CA GLU A 7 48.31 -47.32 -59.31
C GLU A 7 47.95 -46.03 -58.56
N PRO A 8 47.56 -46.11 -57.27
CA PRO A 8 47.32 -44.93 -56.46
C PRO A 8 48.66 -44.23 -56.19
N THR A 9 48.76 -42.97 -56.59
CA THR A 9 49.91 -42.10 -56.28
C THR A 9 50.13 -42.03 -54.77
N PRO A 10 51.38 -42.15 -54.28
CA PRO A 10 51.67 -42.18 -52.85
C PRO A 10 51.32 -40.82 -52.23
N LYS A 11 50.52 -40.84 -51.16
CA LYS A 11 50.23 -39.66 -50.35
C LYS A 11 51.55 -39.04 -49.84
N PRO A 12 51.73 -37.71 -49.92
CA PRO A 12 52.94 -37.08 -49.42
C PRO A 12 53.13 -37.35 -47.92
N PRO A 13 54.39 -37.47 -47.44
CA PRO A 13 54.69 -37.74 -46.04
C PRO A 13 54.17 -36.60 -45.14
N PRO A 14 53.70 -36.91 -43.91
CA PRO A 14 53.18 -35.89 -43.01
C PRO A 14 54.27 -34.88 -42.64
N ALA A 15 53.96 -33.60 -42.76
CA ALA A 15 54.87 -32.52 -42.41
C ALA A 15 55.26 -32.62 -40.92
N ARG A 16 56.57 -32.55 -40.63
CA ARG A 16 57.10 -32.54 -39.26
C ARG A 16 56.73 -31.22 -38.59
N VAL A 17 55.71 -31.23 -37.72
CA VAL A 17 55.28 -30.06 -36.96
C VAL A 17 56.15 -29.99 -35.70
N SER A 18 57.04 -28.98 -35.62
CA SER A 18 57.85 -28.70 -34.43
C SER A 18 57.31 -27.47 -33.70
N GLY A 19 57.53 -27.41 -32.38
CA GLY A 19 57.19 -26.26 -31.52
C GLY A 19 55.98 -26.47 -30.61
N VAL A 20 55.50 -25.37 -30.03
CA VAL A 20 54.42 -25.31 -29.01
C VAL A 20 53.15 -26.04 -29.44
N LYS A 21 52.86 -26.08 -30.75
CA LYS A 21 51.73 -26.82 -31.32
C LYS A 21 51.78 -28.33 -31.05
N THR A 22 52.97 -28.93 -30.99
CA THR A 22 53.13 -30.36 -30.71
C THR A 22 52.86 -30.65 -29.25
N VAL A 23 53.31 -29.77 -28.35
CA VAL A 23 53.05 -29.87 -26.90
C VAL A 23 51.55 -29.73 -26.61
N LEU A 24 50.87 -28.77 -27.21
CA LEU A 24 49.43 -28.53 -27.00
C LEU A 24 48.54 -29.64 -27.57
N ARG A 25 48.98 -30.39 -28.58
CA ARG A 25 48.24 -31.57 -29.09
C ARG A 25 48.10 -32.68 -28.03
N TYR A 26 49.06 -32.79 -27.11
CA TYR A 26 49.00 -33.77 -26.01
C TYR A 26 48.12 -33.31 -24.84
N THR A 27 47.61 -32.07 -24.85
CA THR A 27 46.74 -31.52 -23.80
C THR A 27 45.25 -31.78 -24.03
N GLY A 28 44.89 -32.61 -25.02
CA GLY A 28 43.50 -32.97 -25.34
C GLY A 28 42.75 -31.92 -26.16
N ILE A 29 43.40 -30.81 -26.51
CA ILE A 29 42.84 -29.79 -27.40
C ILE A 29 42.89 -30.31 -28.85
N PRO A 30 41.76 -30.42 -29.56
CA PRO A 30 41.75 -30.94 -30.91
C PRO A 30 42.61 -30.06 -31.85
N PRO A 31 43.41 -30.67 -32.74
CA PRO A 31 44.32 -29.93 -33.62
C PRO A 31 43.58 -28.94 -34.54
N SER A 32 42.30 -29.22 -34.85
CA SER A 32 41.40 -28.32 -35.58
C SER A 32 41.14 -26.99 -34.88
N TRP A 33 41.24 -26.94 -33.54
CA TRP A 33 41.11 -25.71 -32.77
C TRP A 33 42.42 -24.93 -32.73
N LEU A 34 43.57 -25.63 -32.70
CA LEU A 34 44.92 -25.03 -32.73
C LEU A 34 45.28 -24.42 -34.10
N ASP A 35 44.73 -24.97 -35.19
CA ASP A 35 44.92 -24.45 -36.55
C ASP A 35 43.84 -23.45 -36.97
N LYS A 36 42.81 -23.24 -36.12
CA LYS A 36 41.75 -22.26 -36.36
C LYS A 36 42.29 -20.85 -36.14
N ARG A 37 42.61 -20.16 -37.24
CA ARG A 37 42.84 -18.70 -37.20
C ARG A 37 41.50 -18.02 -36.90
N PRO A 38 41.31 -17.34 -35.75
CA PRO A 38 40.06 -16.67 -35.47
C PRO A 38 39.87 -15.57 -36.52
N LYS A 39 38.86 -15.72 -37.39
CA LYS A 39 38.44 -14.65 -38.29
C LYS A 39 37.87 -13.54 -37.43
N LEU A 40 38.28 -12.29 -37.69
CA LEU A 40 37.65 -11.16 -37.04
C LEU A 40 36.15 -11.22 -37.29
N PRO A 41 35.33 -11.00 -36.26
CA PRO A 41 33.90 -10.94 -36.46
C PRO A 41 33.52 -9.85 -37.46
N SER A 42 32.41 -10.05 -38.18
CA SER A 42 31.92 -9.07 -39.14
C SER A 42 31.60 -7.73 -38.46
N ARG A 43 31.57 -6.63 -39.25
CA ARG A 43 31.23 -5.29 -38.74
C ARG A 43 29.95 -5.28 -37.90
N ASN A 44 28.88 -5.93 -38.38
CA ASN A 44 27.61 -5.97 -37.65
C ASN A 44 27.73 -6.75 -36.34
N TRP A 45 28.54 -7.80 -36.30
CA TRP A 45 28.77 -8.58 -35.08
C TRP A 45 29.64 -7.82 -34.08
N LEU A 46 30.64 -7.05 -34.53
CA LEU A 46 31.39 -6.14 -33.67
C LEU A 46 30.48 -5.06 -33.06
N ILE A 47 29.61 -4.43 -33.86
CA ILE A 47 28.64 -3.45 -33.36
C ILE A 47 27.73 -4.10 -32.33
N PHE A 48 27.19 -5.28 -32.64
CA PHE A 48 26.32 -6.01 -31.72
C PHE A 48 27.02 -6.35 -30.40
N LEU A 49 28.24 -6.91 -30.46
CA LEU A 49 28.99 -7.26 -29.25
C LEU A 49 29.38 -6.05 -28.42
N THR A 50 29.86 -4.97 -29.07
CA THR A 50 30.28 -3.76 -28.35
C THR A 50 29.08 -3.10 -27.66
N ALA A 51 27.95 -2.98 -28.35
CA ALA A 51 26.72 -2.45 -27.75
C ALA A 51 26.23 -3.33 -26.58
N SER A 52 26.17 -4.65 -26.79
CA SER A 52 25.71 -5.60 -25.77
C SER A 52 26.62 -5.64 -24.55
N ALA A 53 27.94 -5.66 -24.77
CA ALA A 53 28.94 -5.64 -23.70
C ALA A 53 28.91 -4.33 -22.92
N THR A 54 28.67 -3.20 -23.59
CA THR A 54 28.53 -1.89 -22.95
C THR A 54 27.29 -1.85 -22.04
N ILE A 55 26.14 -2.29 -22.54
CA ILE A 55 24.88 -2.36 -21.77
C ILE A 55 25.06 -3.28 -20.54
N LEU A 56 25.64 -4.47 -20.75
CA LEU A 56 25.90 -5.41 -19.65
C LEU A 56 26.91 -4.82 -18.65
N GLY A 57 27.97 -4.17 -19.15
CA GLY A 57 28.99 -3.51 -18.33
C GLY A 57 28.40 -2.45 -17.42
N TYR A 58 27.54 -1.57 -17.94
CA TYR A 58 26.82 -0.58 -17.13
C TYR A 58 25.93 -1.24 -16.06
N GLY A 59 25.19 -2.29 -16.42
CA GLY A 59 24.34 -3.01 -15.46
C GLY A 59 25.12 -3.70 -14.35
N VAL A 60 26.27 -4.29 -14.66
CA VAL A 60 27.18 -4.89 -13.67
C VAL A 60 27.83 -3.83 -12.79
N TYR A 61 28.26 -2.71 -13.39
CA TYR A 61 28.84 -1.58 -12.68
C TYR A 61 27.87 -0.98 -11.66
N ASP A 62 26.64 -0.63 -12.06
CA ASP A 62 25.64 -0.07 -11.14
C ASP A 62 25.31 -1.04 -10.00
N ARG A 63 25.25 -2.35 -10.26
CA ARG A 63 25.05 -3.36 -9.20
C ARG A 63 26.22 -3.44 -8.22
N ARG A 64 27.46 -3.31 -8.70
CA ARG A 64 28.65 -3.28 -7.82
C ARG A 64 28.65 -2.04 -6.95
N GLU A 65 28.37 -0.87 -7.52
CA GLU A 65 28.26 0.38 -6.76
C GLU A 65 27.10 0.35 -5.75
N CYS A 66 25.94 -0.20 -6.14
CA CYS A 66 24.83 -0.41 -5.21
C CYS A 66 25.25 -1.25 -3.99
N LYS A 67 25.97 -2.36 -4.22
CA LYS A 67 26.48 -3.20 -3.13
C LYS A 67 27.50 -2.44 -2.27
N ARG A 68 28.47 -1.77 -2.89
CA ARG A 68 29.48 -0.98 -2.17
C ARG A 68 28.83 0.06 -1.24
N ILE A 69 27.83 0.80 -1.72
CA ILE A 69 27.11 1.78 -0.91
C ILE A 69 26.37 1.09 0.24
N GLN A 70 25.68 -0.01 -0.05
CA GLN A 70 24.96 -0.77 0.97
C GLN A 70 25.89 -1.31 2.06
N ASP A 71 27.02 -1.91 1.67
CA ASP A 71 28.02 -2.47 2.57
C ASP A 71 28.62 -1.37 3.46
N GLU A 72 28.87 -0.16 2.90
CA GLU A 72 29.34 1.01 3.67
C GLU A 72 28.37 1.40 4.81
N TYR A 73 27.05 1.37 4.57
CA TYR A 73 26.06 1.67 5.61
C TYR A 73 25.86 0.51 6.59
N ILE A 74 25.99 -0.74 6.12
CA ILE A 74 25.95 -1.93 6.98
C ILE A 74 27.10 -1.89 7.99
N GLU A 75 28.33 -1.63 7.52
CA GLU A 75 29.51 -1.52 8.39
C GLU A 75 29.34 -0.42 9.46
N LYS A 76 28.67 0.69 9.14
CA LYS A 76 28.39 1.78 10.09
C LYS A 76 27.44 1.38 11.22
N VAL A 77 26.46 0.52 10.94
CA VAL A 77 25.42 0.14 11.92
C VAL A 77 25.70 -1.20 12.60
N GLN A 78 26.63 -2.00 12.06
CA GLN A 78 26.91 -3.35 12.53
C GLN A 78 27.30 -3.39 14.01
N SER A 79 28.01 -2.37 14.51
CA SER A 79 28.39 -2.27 15.94
C SER A 79 27.20 -2.39 16.89
N LEU A 80 26.04 -1.83 16.52
CA LEU A 80 24.82 -1.89 17.33
C LEU A 80 24.22 -3.30 17.44
N SER A 81 24.53 -4.19 16.50
CA SER A 81 24.04 -5.57 16.51
C SER A 81 24.86 -6.49 17.41
N GLU A 82 26.05 -6.06 17.82
CA GLU A 82 26.96 -6.85 18.65
C GLU A 82 26.66 -6.70 20.15
N ASP A 83 25.85 -5.70 20.52
CA ASP A 83 25.44 -5.45 21.90
C ASP A 83 24.51 -6.58 22.40
N PRO A 84 24.88 -7.30 23.48
CA PRO A 84 24.10 -8.43 23.95
C PRO A 84 22.80 -7.96 24.61
N LEU A 85 21.67 -8.55 24.19
CA LEU A 85 20.35 -8.32 24.80
C LEU A 85 20.04 -9.40 25.85
N ASN A 86 19.37 -9.01 26.93
CA ASN A 86 18.83 -9.94 27.92
C ASN A 86 17.78 -10.87 27.27
N PRO A 87 17.76 -12.19 27.56
CA PRO A 87 16.79 -13.13 26.95
C PRO A 87 15.30 -12.78 27.13
N LEU A 88 14.95 -12.00 28.15
CA LEU A 88 13.57 -11.55 28.38
C LEU A 88 13.25 -10.21 27.69
N ASP A 89 14.27 -9.45 27.29
CA ASP A 89 14.09 -8.19 26.60
C ASP A 89 13.76 -8.42 25.13
N VAL A 90 13.00 -7.49 24.56
CA VAL A 90 12.62 -7.50 23.16
C VAL A 90 13.38 -6.37 22.47
N SER A 91 13.88 -6.68 21.28
CA SER A 91 14.58 -5.72 20.43
C SER A 91 13.70 -4.50 20.09
N ARG A 92 14.36 -3.41 19.68
CA ARG A 92 13.67 -2.23 19.17
C ARG A 92 12.85 -2.61 17.93
N LYS A 93 11.57 -2.25 17.93
CA LYS A 93 10.61 -2.59 16.88
C LYS A 93 10.09 -1.36 16.14
N VAL A 94 10.05 -1.46 14.82
CA VAL A 94 9.61 -0.40 13.90
C VAL A 94 8.38 -0.85 13.11
N THR A 95 7.42 0.04 12.92
CA THR A 95 6.24 -0.25 12.10
C THR A 95 6.36 0.38 10.72
N VAL A 96 6.26 -0.41 9.67
CA VAL A 96 6.42 0.02 8.29
C VAL A 96 5.07 -0.01 7.57
N TYR A 97 4.61 1.13 7.10
CA TYR A 97 3.41 1.26 6.29
C TYR A 97 3.76 1.49 4.81
N GLY A 98 3.05 0.78 3.94
CA GLY A 98 3.07 0.99 2.50
C GLY A 98 1.67 0.95 1.92
N ALA A 99 1.17 2.09 1.46
CA ALA A 99 -0.07 2.18 0.70
C ALA A 99 0.14 1.77 -0.76
N LYS A 100 -0.95 1.38 -1.41
CA LYS A 100 -0.98 1.09 -2.85
C LYS A 100 -0.68 2.37 -3.63
N TRP A 101 0.21 2.30 -4.61
CA TRP A 101 0.45 3.42 -5.52
C TRP A 101 -0.76 3.61 -6.45
N PRO A 102 -1.28 4.84 -6.61
CA PRO A 102 -2.45 5.09 -7.45
C PRO A 102 -2.26 4.63 -8.90
N GLY A 103 -3.19 3.81 -9.38
CA GLY A 103 -3.20 3.27 -10.75
C GLY A 103 -2.14 2.20 -11.03
N ASP A 104 -1.48 1.68 -10.00
CA ASP A 104 -0.74 0.41 -10.07
C ASP A 104 -1.68 -0.75 -9.78
N GLU A 105 -1.38 -1.93 -10.33
CA GLU A 105 -2.07 -3.17 -9.97
C GLU A 105 -1.44 -3.78 -8.71
N ASP A 106 -0.10 -3.69 -8.61
CA ASP A 106 0.65 -4.26 -7.50
C ASP A 106 0.60 -3.37 -6.24
N HIS A 107 -0.19 -3.79 -5.27
CA HIS A 107 -0.34 -3.10 -3.99
C HIS A 107 0.91 -3.17 -3.10
N GLN A 108 1.86 -4.09 -3.36
CA GLN A 108 3.04 -4.28 -2.52
C GLN A 108 4.28 -3.54 -3.02
N GLN A 109 4.16 -2.71 -4.05
CA GLN A 109 5.31 -2.06 -4.68
C GLN A 109 6.11 -1.18 -3.70
N ALA A 110 5.42 -0.46 -2.80
CA ALA A 110 6.06 0.30 -1.71
C ALA A 110 6.87 -0.61 -0.77
N LEU A 111 6.30 -1.75 -0.34
CA LEU A 111 7.00 -2.70 0.53
C LEU A 111 8.16 -3.41 -0.19
N LYS A 112 8.05 -3.67 -1.50
CA LYS A 112 9.17 -4.18 -2.30
C LYS A 112 10.33 -3.20 -2.33
N TYR A 113 10.04 -1.89 -2.41
CA TYR A 113 11.05 -0.84 -2.29
C TYR A 113 11.75 -0.89 -0.92
N PHE A 114 10.99 -0.96 0.18
CA PHE A 114 11.55 -1.07 1.53
C PHE A 114 12.42 -2.32 1.70
N ARG A 115 11.94 -3.50 1.29
CA ARG A 115 12.69 -4.77 1.40
C ARG A 115 14.03 -4.72 0.67
N LYS A 116 14.11 -3.93 -0.40
CA LYS A 116 15.29 -3.84 -1.25
C LYS A 116 16.31 -2.82 -0.76
N TYR A 117 15.85 -1.66 -0.30
CA TYR A 117 16.71 -0.50 -0.07
C TYR A 117 16.88 -0.11 1.40
N VAL A 118 15.92 -0.44 2.26
CA VAL A 118 15.91 0.00 3.68
C VAL A 118 16.15 -1.19 4.61
N LYS A 119 15.42 -2.30 4.38
CA LYS A 119 15.49 -3.52 5.21
C LYS A 119 16.93 -4.01 5.49
N PRO A 120 17.85 -4.09 4.51
CA PRO A 120 19.16 -4.67 4.78
C PRO A 120 19.96 -3.93 5.86
N ILE A 121 19.78 -2.60 5.95
CA ILE A 121 20.45 -1.77 6.96
C ILE A 121 19.80 -1.98 8.32
N LEU A 122 18.47 -2.06 8.39
CA LEU A 122 17.77 -2.36 9.65
C LEU A 122 18.10 -3.75 10.21
N VAL A 123 18.21 -4.75 9.33
CA VAL A 123 18.62 -6.10 9.70
C VAL A 123 20.05 -6.12 10.22
N ALA A 124 20.97 -5.37 9.58
CA ALA A 124 22.34 -5.24 10.05
C ALA A 124 22.45 -4.53 11.41
N ALA A 125 21.46 -3.71 11.78
CA ALA A 125 21.38 -3.03 13.06
C ALA A 125 20.58 -3.81 14.12
N ALA A 126 20.18 -5.06 13.85
CA ALA A 126 19.30 -5.87 14.71
C ALA A 126 17.98 -5.19 15.14
N VAL A 127 17.42 -4.34 14.26
CA VAL A 127 16.13 -3.67 14.49
C VAL A 127 14.99 -4.50 13.86
N ASP A 128 14.04 -4.91 14.68
CA ASP A 128 12.86 -5.65 14.22
C ASP A 128 11.84 -4.72 13.56
N PHE A 129 11.07 -5.27 12.62
CA PHE A 129 10.07 -4.48 11.90
C PHE A 129 8.81 -5.29 11.53
N ASP A 130 7.66 -4.64 11.63
CA ASP A 130 6.38 -5.14 11.10
C ASP A 130 6.02 -4.37 9.84
N MET A 131 5.56 -5.06 8.80
CA MET A 131 5.15 -4.44 7.54
C MET A 131 3.64 -4.57 7.33
N TYR A 132 2.97 -3.44 7.09
CA TYR A 132 1.57 -3.37 6.73
C TYR A 132 1.40 -2.83 5.30
N SER A 133 0.65 -3.56 4.47
CA SER A 133 0.35 -3.19 3.09
C SER A 133 -1.13 -2.87 2.94
N GLY A 134 -1.47 -1.72 2.38
CA GLY A 134 -2.84 -1.44 1.94
C GLY A 134 -3.12 -2.15 0.62
N LYS A 135 -4.21 -2.92 0.51
CA LYS A 135 -4.60 -3.62 -0.73
C LYS A 135 -5.34 -2.67 -1.67
N LYS A 136 -6.28 -1.91 -1.12
CA LYS A 136 -7.01 -0.83 -1.78
C LYS A 136 -6.47 0.52 -1.29
N LEU A 137 -6.80 1.59 -2.00
CA LEU A 137 -6.52 2.95 -1.53
C LEU A 137 -7.37 3.23 -0.28
N GLY A 138 -6.81 3.91 0.71
CA GLY A 138 -7.46 4.25 1.97
C GLY A 138 -7.45 3.15 3.03
N ASP A 139 -6.98 1.93 2.73
CA ASP A 139 -6.86 0.85 3.71
C ASP A 139 -5.97 1.23 4.88
N ILE A 140 -4.87 1.96 4.61
CA ILE A 140 -3.93 2.40 5.66
C ILE A 140 -4.60 3.44 6.55
N ALA A 141 -5.38 4.36 5.97
CA ALA A 141 -6.12 5.37 6.73
C ALA A 141 -7.15 4.74 7.68
N THR A 142 -7.93 3.77 7.20
CA THR A 142 -8.91 3.05 8.02
C THR A 142 -8.22 2.29 9.16
N ARG A 143 -7.16 1.53 8.83
CA ARG A 143 -6.38 0.79 9.82
C ARG A 143 -5.84 1.70 10.92
N ILE A 144 -5.25 2.84 10.56
CA ILE A 144 -4.66 3.74 11.56
C ILE A 144 -5.75 4.39 12.42
N ALA A 145 -6.88 4.76 11.81
CA ALA A 145 -8.01 5.28 12.58
C ALA A 145 -8.51 4.24 13.60
N GLU A 146 -8.58 2.97 13.23
CA GLU A 146 -8.93 1.86 14.12
C GLU A 146 -7.87 1.59 15.19
N ASP A 147 -6.58 1.53 14.81
CA ASP A 147 -5.46 1.31 15.74
C ASP A 147 -5.42 2.43 16.80
N VAL A 148 -5.61 3.69 16.40
CA VAL A 148 -5.68 4.85 17.31
C VAL A 148 -6.91 4.78 18.22
N ARG A 149 -8.08 4.44 17.67
CA ARG A 149 -9.30 4.26 18.48
C ARG A 149 -9.15 3.15 19.50
N LEU A 150 -8.64 1.99 19.08
CA LEU A 150 -8.39 0.84 19.94
C LEU A 150 -7.44 1.24 21.07
N ARG A 151 -6.33 1.94 20.74
CA ARG A 151 -5.40 2.46 21.75
C ARG A 151 -6.10 3.38 22.75
N ARG A 152 -6.90 4.34 22.26
CA ARG A 152 -7.63 5.27 23.15
C ARG A 152 -8.66 4.54 24.01
N ARG A 153 -9.29 3.48 23.51
CA ARG A 153 -10.23 2.64 24.28
C ARG A 153 -9.52 1.84 25.37
N LEU A 154 -8.33 1.31 25.09
CA LEU A 154 -7.47 0.66 26.09
C LEU A 154 -7.00 1.66 27.16
N ASP A 155 -6.53 2.84 26.75
CA ASP A 155 -6.06 3.89 27.67
C ASP A 155 -7.22 4.44 28.54
N ALA A 156 -8.44 4.43 28.03
CA ALA A 156 -9.66 4.78 28.78
C ALA A 156 -10.21 3.62 29.64
N GLY A 157 -9.63 2.42 29.57
CA GLY A 157 -10.10 1.24 30.30
C GLY A 157 -11.46 0.70 29.83
N ILE A 158 -11.93 1.10 28.64
CA ILE A 158 -13.21 0.63 28.07
C ILE A 158 -13.02 -0.78 27.50
N ASP A 159 -11.91 -1.00 26.81
CA ASP A 159 -11.49 -2.33 26.38
C ASP A 159 -10.30 -2.77 27.24
N GLU A 160 -10.18 -4.07 27.45
CA GLU A 160 -9.02 -4.67 28.12
C GLU A 160 -8.24 -5.58 27.18
N ASP A 161 -6.92 -5.68 27.41
CA ASP A 161 -6.11 -6.69 26.74
C ASP A 161 -6.65 -8.11 27.08
N PRO A 162 -6.78 -9.01 26.08
CA PRO A 162 -7.28 -10.35 26.32
C PRO A 162 -6.39 -11.09 27.33
N ILE A 163 -7.01 -11.85 28.23
CA ILE A 163 -6.33 -12.57 29.33
C ILE A 163 -5.14 -13.40 28.82
N GLN A 164 -5.29 -14.02 27.65
CA GLN A 164 -4.24 -14.81 27.01
C GLN A 164 -2.94 -14.02 26.76
N LYS A 165 -3.03 -12.72 26.44
CA LYS A 165 -1.86 -11.86 26.28
C LYS A 165 -1.22 -11.52 27.63
N LYS A 166 -2.02 -11.29 28.67
CA LYS A 166 -1.55 -10.94 30.03
C LYS A 166 -0.74 -12.06 30.69
N VAL A 167 -0.95 -13.31 30.30
CA VAL A 167 -0.26 -14.50 30.88
C VAL A 167 1.10 -14.77 30.23
N LEU A 168 1.40 -14.15 29.08
CA LEU A 168 2.67 -14.38 28.38
C LEU A 168 3.85 -13.78 29.17
N PRO A 169 5.01 -14.44 29.25
CA PRO A 169 6.21 -13.86 29.88
C PRO A 169 6.72 -12.59 29.17
N THR A 170 6.36 -12.41 27.89
CA THR A 170 6.66 -11.22 27.09
C THR A 170 5.60 -10.11 27.28
N TYR A 171 4.61 -10.32 28.15
CA TYR A 171 3.63 -9.28 28.44
C TYR A 171 4.32 -8.11 29.13
N MET A 172 4.05 -6.92 28.63
CA MET A 172 4.60 -5.67 29.14
C MET A 172 3.47 -4.77 29.57
N ASP A 173 3.73 -4.06 30.66
CA ASP A 173 2.84 -3.04 31.17
C ASP A 173 2.57 -1.98 30.08
N PRO A 174 1.36 -1.39 30.00
CA PRO A 174 1.04 -0.41 28.96
C PRO A 174 1.99 0.79 28.93
N GLU A 175 2.55 1.20 30.06
CA GLU A 175 3.52 2.31 30.11
C GLU A 175 4.87 1.93 29.49
N GLU A 176 5.39 0.75 29.80
CA GLU A 176 6.62 0.23 29.20
C GLU A 176 6.46 -0.01 27.70
N ARG A 177 5.31 -0.57 27.30
CA ARG A 177 4.94 -0.72 25.89
C ARG A 177 4.96 0.63 25.17
N ARG A 178 4.42 1.68 25.80
CA ARG A 178 4.43 3.04 25.26
C ARG A 178 5.86 3.59 25.12
N LYS A 179 6.73 3.38 26.10
CA LYS A 179 8.15 3.79 26.00
C LYS A 179 8.85 3.10 24.82
N ARG A 180 8.67 1.78 24.68
CA ARG A 180 9.22 0.99 23.56
C ARG A 180 8.69 1.45 22.20
N GLU A 181 7.40 1.75 22.10
CA GLU A 181 6.81 2.29 20.86
C GLU A 181 7.40 3.65 20.49
N LEU A 182 7.65 4.52 21.48
CA LEU A 182 8.27 5.83 21.28
C LEU A 182 9.75 5.74 20.88
N GLU A 183 10.50 4.81 21.49
CA GLU A 183 11.88 4.48 21.13
C GLU A 183 11.98 3.89 19.73
N GLY A 184 10.95 3.14 19.31
CA GLY A 184 10.80 2.58 17.98
C GLY A 184 10.67 3.65 16.89
N GLY A 185 9.66 3.52 16.06
CA GLY A 185 9.38 4.48 15.01
C GLY A 185 8.42 3.93 13.96
N ILE A 186 7.87 4.84 13.16
CA ILE A 186 6.94 4.51 12.08
C ILE A 186 7.59 4.90 10.75
N VAL A 187 7.74 3.95 9.85
CA VAL A 187 8.30 4.16 8.51
C VAL A 187 7.16 4.28 7.51
N LEU A 188 7.06 5.45 6.88
CA LEU A 188 6.06 5.75 5.86
C LEU A 188 6.73 5.78 4.49
N ILE A 189 6.27 4.91 3.57
CA ILE A 189 6.88 4.78 2.25
C ILE A 189 6.05 5.54 1.22
N GLY A 190 6.55 6.71 0.82
CA GLY A 190 5.98 7.56 -0.23
C GLY A 190 4.77 8.40 0.18
N ARG A 191 4.44 9.36 -0.70
CA ARG A 191 3.37 10.34 -0.53
C ARG A 191 1.98 9.74 -0.26
N PRO A 192 1.49 8.71 -0.99
CA PRO A 192 0.15 8.17 -0.75
C PRO A 192 0.00 7.61 0.66
N THR A 193 1.03 6.90 1.15
CA THR A 193 1.06 6.37 2.52
C THR A 193 1.02 7.49 3.54
N PHE A 194 1.76 8.59 3.31
CA PHE A 194 1.76 9.75 4.19
C PHE A 194 0.38 10.43 4.26
N LYS A 195 -0.28 10.67 3.11
CA LYS A 195 -1.65 11.21 3.05
C LYS A 195 -2.63 10.33 3.82
N GLU A 196 -2.62 9.02 3.56
CA GLU A 196 -3.50 8.08 4.26
C GLU A 196 -3.20 8.00 5.76
N PHE A 197 -1.92 8.05 6.14
CA PHE A 197 -1.51 8.01 7.53
C PHE A 197 -2.04 9.22 8.31
N MET A 198 -1.85 10.41 7.79
CA MET A 198 -2.29 11.65 8.44
C MET A 198 -3.82 11.74 8.52
N ALA A 199 -4.53 11.35 7.45
CA ALA A 199 -5.99 11.28 7.44
C ALA A 199 -6.52 10.26 8.47
N GLY A 200 -5.90 9.08 8.55
CA GLY A 200 -6.22 8.05 9.53
C GLY A 200 -5.97 8.49 10.96
N LEU A 201 -4.82 9.15 11.21
CA LEU A 201 -4.46 9.69 12.51
C LEU A 201 -5.48 10.73 12.97
N LYS A 202 -5.82 11.70 12.11
CA LYS A 202 -6.81 12.73 12.40
C LYS A 202 -8.19 12.15 12.64
N LYS A 203 -8.65 11.22 11.81
CA LYS A 203 -9.92 10.52 12.02
C LYS A 203 -9.91 9.76 13.35
N GLY A 204 -8.82 9.07 13.69
CA GLY A 204 -8.68 8.30 14.92
C GLY A 204 -8.74 9.15 16.20
N TRP A 205 -8.16 10.36 16.18
CA TRP A 205 -8.17 11.28 17.33
C TRP A 205 -9.42 12.18 17.39
N SER A 206 -10.09 12.42 16.26
CA SER A 206 -11.27 13.30 16.18
C SER A 206 -12.59 12.55 16.34
N SER A 207 -12.62 11.25 16.04
CA SER A 207 -13.83 10.45 16.23
C SER A 207 -14.05 10.02 17.68
N GLY A 208 -15.32 9.78 18.03
CA GLY A 208 -15.72 9.22 19.33
C GLY A 208 -15.18 7.80 19.55
N LEU A 209 -15.20 7.35 20.81
CA LEU A 209 -14.74 6.01 21.20
C LEU A 209 -15.79 4.92 21.00
N GLN A 210 -17.02 5.26 20.63
CA GLN A 210 -18.09 4.28 20.42
C GLN A 210 -17.71 3.27 19.33
N LYS A 211 -17.99 1.99 19.56
CA LYS A 211 -17.88 0.94 18.54
C LYS A 211 -19.03 1.13 17.56
N VAL A 212 -18.79 1.94 16.55
CA VAL A 212 -19.72 2.17 15.46
C VAL A 212 -19.38 1.21 14.33
N ASP A 213 -20.29 0.28 14.04
CA ASP A 213 -20.18 -0.57 12.86
C ASP A 213 -20.66 0.25 11.64
N GLY A 214 -19.72 0.58 10.74
CA GLY A 214 -20.03 1.33 9.54
C GLY A 214 -20.95 0.57 8.57
N GLU A 215 -20.97 -0.76 8.66
CA GLU A 215 -21.88 -1.59 7.86
C GLU A 215 -23.32 -1.51 8.39
N GLU A 216 -23.50 -1.38 9.71
CA GLU A 216 -24.82 -1.22 10.33
C GLU A 216 -25.44 0.14 9.98
N ILE A 217 -24.65 1.23 10.04
CA ILE A 217 -25.11 2.56 9.59
C ILE A 217 -25.52 2.51 8.12
N LEU A 218 -24.67 1.92 7.26
CA LEU A 218 -24.97 1.81 5.85
C LEU A 218 -26.24 0.96 5.62
N ALA A 219 -26.42 -0.13 6.37
CA ALA A 219 -27.62 -0.95 6.25
C ALA A 219 -28.88 -0.16 6.58
N GLN A 220 -28.85 0.60 7.68
CA GLN A 220 -29.96 1.46 8.07
C GLN A 220 -30.29 2.51 6.99
N GLU A 221 -29.27 3.19 6.46
CA GLU A 221 -29.47 4.14 5.35
C GLU A 221 -30.08 3.48 4.11
N LEU A 222 -29.64 2.26 3.74
CA LEU A 222 -30.15 1.58 2.55
C LEU A 222 -31.53 0.94 2.74
N GLU A 223 -31.93 0.66 3.99
CA GLU A 223 -33.29 0.26 4.36
C GLU A 223 -34.27 1.44 4.21
N ASP A 224 -33.86 2.64 4.62
CA ASP A 224 -34.66 3.87 4.51
C ASP A 224 -34.87 4.34 3.06
N ASP A 225 -34.06 3.88 2.11
CA ASP A 225 -34.15 4.23 0.68
C ASP A 225 -35.34 3.60 -0.06
N HIS A 226 -36.07 2.65 0.55
CA HIS A 226 -37.26 1.97 -0.01
C HIS A 226 -37.09 1.28 -1.38
N TYR A 227 -35.85 1.10 -1.88
CA TYR A 227 -35.59 0.52 -3.21
C TYR A 227 -36.01 -0.96 -3.33
N PHE A 228 -36.08 -1.66 -2.20
CA PHE A 228 -36.47 -3.07 -2.10
C PHE A 228 -37.91 -3.26 -1.63
N ASP A 229 -38.69 -2.19 -1.51
CA ASP A 229 -40.08 -2.30 -1.11
C ASP A 229 -40.93 -2.80 -2.28
N GLU A 230 -41.98 -3.54 -1.96
CA GLU A 230 -42.96 -3.96 -2.94
C GLU A 230 -44.00 -2.85 -3.10
N VAL A 231 -44.14 -2.32 -4.31
CA VAL A 231 -45.34 -1.55 -4.67
C VAL A 231 -46.47 -2.54 -4.84
N ASP A 232 -47.37 -2.59 -3.86
CA ASP A 232 -48.63 -3.30 -4.00
C ASP A 232 -49.45 -2.62 -5.11
N ASP A 233 -49.61 -3.28 -6.25
CA ASP A 233 -50.49 -2.86 -7.37
C ASP A 233 -51.99 -2.90 -7.01
N ASP A 234 -52.34 -3.24 -5.76
CA ASP A 234 -53.72 -3.38 -5.28
C ASP A 234 -54.32 -2.09 -4.68
N MET A 235 -53.70 -0.92 -4.86
CA MET A 235 -54.26 0.40 -4.44
C MET A 235 -55.32 0.96 -5.41
N LEU A 236 -56.18 0.10 -5.97
CA LEU A 236 -57.41 0.44 -6.69
C LEU A 236 -58.64 -0.33 -6.16
N ALA A 237 -58.83 -0.40 -4.84
CA ALA A 237 -60.15 -0.62 -4.21
C ALA A 237 -60.13 -0.27 -2.71
N PRO A 238 -61.23 0.28 -2.14
CA PRO A 238 -61.22 0.85 -0.80
C PRO A 238 -61.33 -0.20 0.31
N ALA A 239 -60.61 0.08 1.40
CA ALA A 239 -60.71 -0.46 2.75
C ALA A 239 -61.78 -1.54 3.00
N SER A 240 -61.35 -2.78 3.25
CA SER A 240 -61.84 -3.53 4.40
C SER A 240 -61.02 -4.80 4.68
N LYS A 241 -60.60 -4.91 5.95
CA LYS A 241 -60.36 -6.11 6.76
C LYS A 241 -59.01 -6.85 6.57
N LEU A 242 -58.12 -6.52 7.50
CA LEU A 242 -57.21 -7.44 8.20
C LEU A 242 -57.69 -8.90 8.17
N SER A 243 -56.90 -9.75 7.52
CA SER A 243 -56.88 -11.19 7.78
C SER A 243 -55.46 -11.69 7.54
N TYR A 244 -54.63 -11.60 8.59
CA TYR A 244 -53.35 -12.25 8.68
C TYR A 244 -53.58 -13.76 8.84
N SER A 245 -53.01 -14.59 7.96
CA SER A 245 -52.76 -15.99 8.28
C SER A 245 -51.35 -16.39 7.83
N PRO A 246 -50.62 -17.19 8.64
CA PRO A 246 -49.16 -17.19 8.63
C PRO A 246 -48.64 -18.54 8.16
N ILE A 247 -48.20 -18.67 6.90
CA ILE A 247 -47.54 -19.90 6.44
C ILE A 247 -46.49 -19.55 5.38
N PHE A 248 -45.34 -19.02 5.81
CA PHE A 248 -43.98 -19.50 5.49
C PHE A 248 -42.95 -18.56 6.15
N THR A 249 -42.79 -18.67 7.47
CA THR A 249 -41.74 -17.96 8.22
C THR A 249 -40.94 -18.99 9.00
N MET A 250 -40.11 -19.75 8.30
CA MET A 250 -39.11 -20.63 8.90
C MET A 250 -37.79 -20.51 8.13
N SER A 251 -37.13 -19.35 8.31
CA SER A 251 -35.66 -19.20 8.37
C SER A 251 -35.17 -17.76 8.61
N SER A 252 -36.04 -16.78 8.85
CA SER A 252 -35.63 -15.46 9.37
C SER A 252 -35.47 -15.41 10.90
N GLN A 253 -35.67 -16.54 11.60
CA GLN A 253 -35.33 -16.66 13.04
C GLN A 253 -33.83 -16.75 13.33
N ALA A 254 -32.96 -16.57 12.33
CA ALA A 254 -31.53 -16.33 12.53
C ALA A 254 -31.10 -14.86 12.38
N LEU A 255 -32.00 -13.92 12.03
CA LEU A 255 -31.63 -12.50 11.82
C LEU A 255 -32.58 -11.48 12.47
N GLN A 256 -33.56 -11.94 13.26
CA GLN A 256 -34.41 -11.07 14.10
C GLN A 256 -34.48 -11.54 15.56
N GLN A 257 -33.38 -12.10 16.06
CA GLN A 257 -32.91 -11.48 17.28
C GLN A 257 -32.50 -10.08 16.85
N LYS A 258 -33.31 -9.08 17.25
CA LYS A 258 -32.72 -7.90 17.84
C LYS A 258 -31.73 -8.48 18.82
N ARG A 259 -30.49 -8.68 18.37
CA ARG A 259 -29.35 -8.70 19.24
C ARG A 259 -29.55 -7.32 19.84
N ALA A 260 -30.11 -7.29 21.04
CA ALA A 260 -29.48 -6.49 22.04
C ALA A 260 -28.02 -6.98 22.01
N THR A 261 -27.25 -6.52 21.01
CA THR A 261 -25.96 -5.92 21.30
C THR A 261 -26.30 -5.14 22.54
N PRO A 262 -25.74 -5.50 23.72
CA PRO A 262 -25.91 -4.61 24.86
C PRO A 262 -25.68 -3.22 24.28
N GLU A 263 -26.64 -2.30 24.45
CA GLU A 263 -26.34 -0.90 24.20
C GLU A 263 -25.03 -0.73 24.94
N ASP A 264 -23.93 -0.69 24.18
CA ASP A 264 -22.61 -0.56 24.72
C ASP A 264 -22.72 0.89 25.17
N THR A 265 -23.21 1.09 26.40
CA THR A 265 -23.18 2.31 27.19
C THR A 265 -21.71 2.63 27.47
N THR A 266 -20.94 2.64 26.40
CA THR A 266 -19.64 3.23 26.29
C THR A 266 -19.93 4.72 26.32
N PRO A 267 -19.38 5.44 27.31
CA PRO A 267 -19.59 6.87 27.40
C PRO A 267 -19.13 7.51 26.09
N ASP A 268 -19.92 8.46 25.57
CA ASP A 268 -19.48 9.32 24.48
C ASP A 268 -18.36 10.23 25.01
N VAL A 269 -17.13 9.72 24.94
CA VAL A 269 -15.95 10.45 25.40
C VAL A 269 -15.54 11.41 24.30
N ALA A 270 -15.65 12.70 24.60
CA ALA A 270 -15.22 13.77 23.71
C ALA A 270 -13.75 13.60 23.28
N PRO A 271 -13.38 14.07 22.07
CA PRO A 271 -11.99 14.07 21.60
C PRO A 271 -11.04 14.75 22.59
N PRO A 272 -9.84 14.21 22.84
CA PRO A 272 -8.90 14.80 23.78
C PRO A 272 -8.39 16.15 23.25
N GLN A 273 -8.22 17.12 24.17
CA GLN A 273 -7.69 18.44 23.83
C GLN A 273 -6.21 18.39 23.43
N SER A 274 -5.44 17.50 24.04
CA SER A 274 -4.01 17.29 23.75
C SER A 274 -3.74 15.85 23.35
N ILE A 275 -2.89 15.65 22.34
CA ILE A 275 -2.47 14.33 21.88
C ILE A 275 -1.15 13.96 22.57
N PRO A 276 -1.03 12.76 23.16
CA PRO A 276 0.23 12.31 23.74
C PRO A 276 1.32 12.16 22.68
N GLN A 277 2.59 12.10 23.09
CA GLN A 277 3.69 11.91 22.15
C GLN A 277 3.48 10.65 21.31
N LEU A 278 3.73 10.78 20.01
CA LEU A 278 3.61 9.69 19.05
C LEU A 278 5.01 9.20 18.64
N PRO A 279 5.14 7.94 18.19
CA PRO A 279 6.40 7.43 17.66
C PRO A 279 6.92 8.31 16.52
N PRO A 280 8.23 8.55 16.44
CA PRO A 280 8.83 9.37 15.39
C PRO A 280 8.62 8.75 13.99
N LEU A 281 8.36 9.60 13.01
CA LEU A 281 8.08 9.23 11.62
C LEU A 281 9.36 9.24 10.78
N LEU A 282 9.63 8.16 10.04
CA LEU A 282 10.62 8.13 8.96
C LEU A 282 9.89 8.25 7.63
N LEU A 283 10.13 9.35 6.93
CA LEU A 283 9.58 9.59 5.60
C LEU A 283 10.54 9.05 4.53
N VAL A 284 10.19 7.93 3.91
CA VAL A 284 11.01 7.28 2.88
C VAL A 284 10.50 7.66 1.50
N PRO A 285 11.29 8.41 0.69
CA PRO A 285 10.84 8.86 -0.61
C PRO A 285 10.60 7.67 -1.53
N PHE A 286 9.43 7.63 -2.17
CA PHE A 286 9.03 6.54 -3.04
C PHE A 286 8.17 7.05 -4.19
N SER A 287 8.52 6.60 -5.39
CA SER A 287 7.75 6.90 -6.59
C SER A 287 7.68 5.68 -7.49
N ASN A 288 6.52 5.44 -8.07
CA ASN A 288 6.33 4.39 -9.05
C ASN A 288 5.99 4.99 -10.42
N ARG A 289 6.69 4.56 -11.46
CA ARG A 289 6.44 5.00 -12.84
C ARG A 289 5.62 3.95 -13.55
N ILE A 290 4.49 4.37 -14.11
CA ILE A 290 3.54 3.49 -14.77
C ILE A 290 3.18 4.07 -16.14
N GLY A 291 3.13 3.21 -17.15
CA GLY A 291 2.73 3.57 -18.51
C GLY A 291 3.86 3.47 -19.54
N PHE A 292 3.48 3.25 -20.79
CA PHE A 292 4.41 2.98 -21.88
C PHE A 292 5.34 4.17 -22.18
N THR A 293 4.84 5.40 -22.06
CA THR A 293 5.62 6.62 -22.29
C THR A 293 6.75 6.83 -21.27
N GLN A 294 6.66 6.19 -20.10
CA GLN A 294 7.67 6.28 -19.03
C GLN A 294 8.78 5.22 -19.16
N ILE A 295 8.64 4.23 -20.06
CA ILE A 295 9.62 3.14 -20.23
C ILE A 295 11.07 3.64 -20.44
N PRO A 296 11.35 4.66 -21.27
CA PRO A 296 12.72 5.15 -21.44
C PRO A 296 13.34 5.66 -20.13
N ILE A 297 12.52 6.32 -19.29
CA ILE A 297 12.95 6.82 -17.98
C ILE A 297 13.13 5.66 -17.00
N MET A 298 12.26 4.65 -17.04
CA MET A 298 12.42 3.43 -16.23
C MET A 298 13.71 2.67 -16.57
N ILE A 299 14.08 2.60 -17.85
CA ILE A 299 15.36 2.02 -18.29
C ILE A 299 16.52 2.85 -17.74
N TRP A 300 16.44 4.19 -17.83
CA TRP A 300 17.47 5.06 -17.27
C TRP A 300 17.62 4.92 -15.75
N GLU A 301 16.52 4.83 -15.01
CA GLU A 301 16.51 4.54 -13.57
C GLU A 301 17.05 3.15 -13.27
N TRP A 302 16.86 2.18 -14.18
CA TRP A 302 17.38 0.83 -13.99
C TRP A 302 18.91 0.78 -13.96
N PHE A 303 19.58 1.66 -14.71
CA PHE A 303 21.04 1.84 -14.71
C PHE A 303 21.57 2.80 -13.65
N ASN A 304 20.70 3.49 -12.92
CA ASN A 304 21.07 4.49 -11.91
C ASN A 304 20.42 4.19 -10.56
N LYS A 305 20.37 2.91 -10.17
CA LYS A 305 19.74 2.50 -8.90
C LYS A 305 20.55 2.92 -7.68
N ARG A 306 21.84 3.25 -7.85
CA ARG A 306 22.71 3.71 -6.75
C ARG A 306 22.10 4.83 -5.91
N ARG A 307 21.35 5.76 -6.53
CA ARG A 307 20.68 6.88 -5.81
C ARG A 307 19.54 6.38 -4.91
N LEU A 308 18.83 5.34 -5.34
CA LEU A 308 17.75 4.74 -4.56
C LEU A 308 18.31 3.92 -3.39
N VAL A 309 19.42 3.20 -3.61
CA VAL A 309 20.13 2.52 -2.52
C VAL A 309 20.64 3.51 -1.51
N GLN A 310 21.28 4.60 -1.96
CA GLN A 310 21.80 5.63 -1.08
C GLN A 310 20.69 6.30 -0.27
N SER A 311 19.61 6.74 -0.90
CA SER A 311 18.49 7.37 -0.17
C SER A 311 17.80 6.41 0.81
N GLY A 312 17.61 5.14 0.46
CA GLY A 312 17.07 4.13 1.36
C GLY A 312 18.00 3.81 2.54
N ALA A 313 19.30 3.73 2.28
CA ALA A 313 20.31 3.49 3.30
C ALA A 313 20.47 4.69 4.26
N GLU A 314 20.47 5.92 3.74
CA GLU A 314 20.46 7.15 4.53
C GLU A 314 19.22 7.25 5.43
N ALA A 315 18.05 6.90 4.90
CA ALA A 315 16.81 6.88 5.67
C ALA A 315 16.87 5.82 6.79
N ALA A 316 17.29 4.60 6.47
CA ALA A 316 17.48 3.55 7.48
C ALA A 316 18.47 3.96 8.56
N TYR A 317 19.61 4.54 8.15
CA TYR A 317 20.65 5.01 9.06
C TYR A 317 20.13 6.09 10.01
N SER A 318 19.34 7.06 9.52
CA SER A 318 18.74 8.09 10.37
C SER A 318 17.78 7.53 11.43
N LEU A 319 17.05 6.47 11.09
CA LEU A 319 16.17 5.78 12.04
C LEU A 319 16.98 5.03 13.09
N VAL A 320 18.03 4.31 12.67
CA VAL A 320 18.88 3.51 13.56
C VAL A 320 19.55 4.41 14.61
N LEU A 321 20.11 5.55 14.19
CA LEU A 321 20.71 6.53 15.12
C LEU A 321 19.70 7.26 16.01
N ALA A 322 18.40 7.05 15.79
CA ALA A 322 17.31 7.66 16.54
C ALA A 322 17.29 9.20 16.57
N ASN A 323 17.95 9.87 15.61
CA ASN A 323 17.99 11.32 15.57
C ASN A 323 16.67 11.88 15.02
N SER A 324 15.87 12.50 15.90
CA SER A 324 14.54 13.02 15.55
C SER A 324 14.38 14.49 15.92
N ARG A 325 13.69 15.22 15.06
CA ARG A 325 13.31 16.63 15.22
C ARG A 325 11.79 16.78 15.26
N PRO A 326 11.25 17.86 15.84
CA PRO A 326 9.83 18.20 15.70
C PRO A 326 9.42 18.34 14.22
N ILE A 327 8.17 18.05 13.92
CA ILE A 327 7.61 18.24 12.57
C ILE A 327 7.60 19.73 12.22
N SER A 328 8.08 20.06 11.02
CA SER A 328 8.18 21.44 10.53
C SER A 328 6.95 21.78 9.70
N VAL A 329 5.98 22.45 10.31
CA VAL A 329 4.76 22.95 9.64
C VAL A 329 4.61 24.44 9.91
N PRO A 330 4.38 25.30 8.90
CA PRO A 330 4.09 26.72 9.12
C PRO A 330 2.91 26.93 10.08
N SER A 331 2.92 28.03 10.84
CA SER A 331 1.76 28.41 11.66
C SER A 331 0.69 29.02 10.75
N GLY A 332 -0.56 28.57 10.86
CA GLY A 332 -1.68 29.06 10.03
C GLY A 332 -2.17 28.11 8.96
N VAL A 333 -1.74 26.84 8.96
CA VAL A 333 -2.38 25.80 8.13
C VAL A 333 -3.77 25.54 8.72
N PRO A 334 -4.87 25.74 7.96
CA PRO A 334 -6.20 25.50 8.49
C PRO A 334 -6.32 24.04 8.89
N SER A 335 -6.65 23.79 10.16
CA SER A 335 -7.09 22.47 10.60
C SER A 335 -8.30 22.11 9.75
N THR A 336 -8.18 21.07 8.93
CA THR A 336 -9.24 20.71 7.97
C THR A 336 -10.39 20.05 8.74
N SER A 337 -11.21 20.80 9.46
CA SER A 337 -12.35 20.25 10.18
C SER A 337 -13.46 19.85 9.19
N GLU A 338 -13.65 18.54 9.00
CA GLU A 338 -14.72 17.85 8.24
C GLU A 338 -14.93 18.28 6.77
N PRO A 339 -15.21 17.35 5.83
CA PRO A 339 -15.74 17.73 4.53
C PRO A 339 -17.20 18.14 4.72
N SER A 340 -17.47 19.44 4.89
CA SER A 340 -18.83 19.96 4.76
C SER A 340 -19.37 19.56 3.38
N GLU A 341 -20.42 18.74 3.34
CA GLU A 341 -21.18 18.28 2.16
C GLU A 341 -21.91 19.41 1.40
N GLN A 342 -21.34 20.61 1.33
CA GLN A 342 -21.94 21.80 0.70
C GLN A 342 -21.27 22.23 -0.61
N LEU A 343 -20.49 21.35 -1.26
CA LEU A 343 -19.95 21.63 -2.61
C LEU A 343 -20.71 20.87 -3.69
N LEU A 344 -22.04 20.99 -3.71
CA LEU A 344 -22.89 20.58 -4.85
C LEU A 344 -24.07 21.54 -5.12
N SER A 345 -23.97 22.82 -4.76
CA SER A 345 -24.94 23.83 -5.22
C SER A 345 -24.28 25.19 -5.43
N ASP A 346 -23.86 25.44 -6.67
CA ASP A 346 -24.10 26.68 -7.43
C ASP A 346 -23.00 26.91 -8.45
N SER A 347 -23.25 26.40 -9.65
CA SER A 347 -22.71 26.99 -10.87
C SER A 347 -23.79 27.89 -11.44
N THR A 348 -23.78 29.18 -11.07
CA THR A 348 -24.14 30.35 -11.91
C THR A 348 -24.39 31.59 -11.05
N SER A 349 -23.38 32.46 -10.92
CA SER A 349 -23.45 33.90 -11.26
C SER A 349 -22.37 34.73 -10.54
N SER A 350 -21.62 35.46 -11.36
CA SER A 350 -21.15 36.84 -11.14
C SER A 350 -20.37 37.18 -9.87
N ALA A 351 -19.05 37.26 -10.06
CA ALA A 351 -18.16 38.36 -9.63
C ALA A 351 -18.53 39.14 -8.35
N GLU A 352 -17.79 38.87 -7.28
CA GLU A 352 -17.17 39.89 -6.41
C GLU A 352 -16.05 39.23 -5.58
N HIS A 353 -14.87 39.83 -5.62
CA HIS A 353 -13.64 39.37 -4.95
C HIS A 353 -13.76 39.40 -3.42
N PRO A 354 -13.30 38.36 -2.71
CA PRO A 354 -12.62 38.52 -1.44
C PRO A 354 -11.10 38.40 -1.67
N THR A 355 -10.37 39.33 -1.08
CA THR A 355 -8.91 39.36 -1.06
C THR A 355 -8.47 38.46 0.09
N GLU A 356 -7.77 37.34 -0.13
CA GLU A 356 -7.14 36.61 0.98
C GLU A 356 -6.02 35.65 0.52
N ALA A 357 -4.87 35.82 1.18
CA ALA A 357 -3.57 35.14 1.10
C ALA A 357 -3.36 34.00 0.08
N SER A 358 -2.36 34.18 -0.78
CA SER A 358 -1.65 33.09 -1.46
C SER A 358 -1.29 32.00 -0.43
N PRO A 359 -1.51 30.70 -0.70
CA PRO A 359 -1.05 29.66 0.20
C PRO A 359 0.47 29.81 0.40
N PRO A 360 1.00 29.64 1.63
CA PRO A 360 2.43 29.66 1.85
C PRO A 360 3.09 28.64 0.91
N SER A 361 4.08 29.08 0.13
CA SER A 361 4.66 28.30 -0.96
C SER A 361 5.37 27.02 -0.53
N ASP A 362 5.68 26.90 0.76
CA ASP A 362 6.35 25.73 1.36
C ASP A 362 5.62 25.33 2.66
N LEU A 363 4.88 24.22 2.66
CA LEU A 363 4.22 23.65 3.85
C LEU A 363 5.17 22.78 4.70
N GLY A 364 6.47 22.87 4.45
CA GLY A 364 7.51 22.15 5.19
C GLY A 364 7.41 20.63 4.99
N ASP A 365 7.28 19.89 6.09
CA ASP A 365 7.20 18.42 6.05
C ASP A 365 5.88 17.91 5.44
N LEU A 366 4.83 18.74 5.42
CA LEU A 366 3.56 18.39 4.76
C LEU A 366 3.69 18.30 3.24
N ASP A 367 4.76 18.83 2.64
CA ASP A 367 5.06 18.74 1.19
C ASP A 367 5.98 17.57 0.83
N PHE A 368 6.24 16.66 1.78
CA PHE A 368 7.02 15.44 1.54
C PHE A 368 6.59 14.70 0.27
N ASP A 369 7.47 14.59 -0.73
CA ASP A 369 7.23 13.90 -2.01
C ASP A 369 6.07 14.47 -2.87
N LEU A 370 5.68 15.74 -2.68
CA LEU A 370 4.64 16.41 -3.49
C LEU A 370 4.91 16.31 -5.00
N ASP A 371 6.17 16.48 -5.41
CA ASP A 371 6.65 16.32 -6.79
C ASP A 371 6.34 14.97 -7.44
N LYS A 372 6.02 13.94 -6.64
CA LYS A 372 5.77 12.60 -7.15
C LYS A 372 4.31 12.41 -7.57
N GLU A 373 3.41 13.28 -7.14
CA GLU A 373 1.99 13.20 -7.47
C GLU A 373 1.70 13.48 -8.95
N ARG A 374 2.58 14.25 -9.61
CA ARG A 374 2.52 14.44 -11.07
C ARG A 374 2.68 13.14 -11.87
N LEU A 375 3.17 12.07 -11.24
CA LEU A 375 3.30 10.75 -11.86
C LEU A 375 2.00 9.95 -11.81
N PHE A 376 0.98 10.41 -11.08
CA PHE A 376 -0.32 9.77 -11.07
C PHE A 376 -0.96 9.85 -12.46
N LYS A 377 -1.60 8.75 -12.88
CA LYS A 377 -2.28 8.70 -14.19
C LYS A 377 -3.46 9.67 -14.18
N LYS A 378 -3.57 10.49 -15.23
CA LYS A 378 -4.70 11.43 -15.40
C LYS A 378 -6.06 10.73 -15.50
N SER A 379 -6.10 9.47 -15.94
CA SER A 379 -7.34 8.69 -15.99
C SER A 379 -7.97 8.47 -14.62
N LEU A 380 -7.17 8.47 -13.53
CA LEU A 380 -7.67 8.23 -12.18
C LEU A 380 -8.58 9.35 -11.67
N TYR A 381 -8.50 10.55 -12.25
CA TYR A 381 -9.40 11.64 -11.88
C TYR A 381 -10.86 11.35 -12.25
N LYS A 382 -11.11 10.39 -13.15
CA LYS A 382 -12.45 9.95 -13.54
C LYS A 382 -13.08 8.92 -12.60
N ILE A 383 -12.35 8.45 -11.58
CA ILE A 383 -12.86 7.44 -10.63
C ILE A 383 -14.24 7.82 -10.04
N PRO A 384 -14.50 9.07 -9.60
CA PRO A 384 -15.81 9.44 -9.10
C PRO A 384 -16.92 9.29 -10.16
N GLU A 385 -16.67 9.76 -11.38
CA GLU A 385 -17.62 9.67 -12.51
C GLU A 385 -17.88 8.22 -12.91
N GLU A 386 -16.83 7.39 -12.98
CA GLU A 386 -16.93 5.96 -13.30
C GLU A 386 -17.73 5.20 -12.22
N VAL A 387 -17.53 5.54 -10.95
CA VAL A 387 -18.28 4.96 -9.83
C VAL A 387 -19.75 5.38 -9.90
N GLU A 388 -20.06 6.65 -10.18
CA GLU A 388 -21.44 7.12 -10.33
C GLU A 388 -22.15 6.45 -11.51
N GLN A 389 -21.46 6.27 -12.64
CA GLN A 389 -22.00 5.54 -13.79
C GLN A 389 -22.29 4.08 -13.43
N ALA A 390 -21.34 3.40 -12.78
CA ALA A 390 -21.53 2.02 -12.31
C ALA A 390 -22.69 1.90 -11.30
N ARG A 391 -22.86 2.90 -10.43
CA ARG A 391 -23.98 2.99 -9.49
C ARG A 391 -25.31 3.13 -10.21
N LYS A 392 -25.42 4.05 -11.18
CA LYS A 392 -26.63 4.24 -12.01
C LYS A 392 -27.01 2.97 -12.78
N GLU A 393 -26.06 2.37 -13.49
CA GLU A 393 -26.31 1.13 -14.23
C GLU A 393 -26.78 -0.03 -13.36
N TYR A 394 -26.28 -0.12 -12.12
CA TYR A 394 -26.71 -1.13 -11.17
C TYR A 394 -28.18 -0.95 -10.79
N TYR A 395 -28.56 0.28 -10.43
CA TYR A 395 -29.94 0.59 -10.08
C TYR A 395 -30.88 0.46 -11.27
N GLU A 396 -30.48 0.84 -12.49
CA GLU A 396 -31.30 0.61 -13.69
C GLU A 396 -31.61 -0.88 -13.93
N LYS A 397 -30.66 -1.78 -13.62
CA LYS A 397 -30.81 -3.23 -13.78
C LYS A 397 -31.51 -3.91 -12.60
N LEU A 398 -31.58 -3.26 -11.43
CA LEU A 398 -32.05 -3.88 -10.19
C LEU A 398 -33.55 -4.25 -10.19
N PRO A 399 -34.50 -3.42 -10.69
CA PRO A 399 -35.92 -3.78 -10.73
C PRO A 399 -36.22 -5.07 -11.50
N ALA A 400 -35.56 -5.27 -12.65
CA ALA A 400 -35.72 -6.49 -13.44
C ALA A 400 -35.21 -7.72 -12.69
N ARG A 401 -34.06 -7.60 -12.00
CA ARG A 401 -33.49 -8.68 -11.17
C ARG A 401 -34.37 -9.01 -9.96
N LEU A 402 -34.96 -7.99 -9.34
CA LEU A 402 -35.91 -8.17 -8.25
C LEU A 402 -37.18 -8.87 -8.71
N ALA A 403 -37.74 -8.47 -9.85
CA ALA A 403 -38.91 -9.11 -10.42
C ALA A 403 -38.66 -10.60 -10.69
N THR A 404 -37.49 -10.95 -11.25
CA THR A 404 -37.11 -12.36 -11.45
C THR A 404 -36.93 -13.12 -10.15
N ALA A 405 -36.26 -12.53 -9.15
CA ALA A 405 -36.02 -13.16 -7.86
C ALA A 405 -37.33 -13.42 -7.10
N ARG A 406 -38.23 -12.45 -7.10
CA ARG A 406 -39.56 -12.56 -6.48
C ARG A 406 -40.45 -13.56 -7.21
N ALA A 407 -40.45 -13.57 -8.54
CA ALA A 407 -41.23 -14.53 -9.33
C ALA A 407 -40.80 -15.99 -9.08
N LEU A 408 -39.50 -16.23 -9.00
CA LEU A 408 -38.95 -17.55 -8.67
C LEU A 408 -39.23 -17.94 -7.22
N ALA A 409 -39.07 -17.00 -6.27
CA ALA A 409 -39.36 -17.24 -4.85
C ALA A 409 -40.84 -17.56 -4.59
N ARG A 410 -41.75 -16.90 -5.31
CA ARG A 410 -43.20 -17.14 -5.24
C ARG A 410 -43.65 -18.34 -6.08
N GLY A 411 -42.76 -18.92 -6.89
CA GLY A 411 -43.11 -20.00 -7.83
C GLY A 411 -44.10 -19.58 -8.93
N THR A 412 -44.25 -18.28 -9.21
CA THR A 412 -45.13 -17.79 -10.29
C THR A 412 -44.55 -18.09 -11.66
N ARG A 413 -43.24 -18.37 -11.74
CA ARG A 413 -42.51 -18.71 -12.96
C ARG A 413 -41.68 -19.97 -12.74
N GLU A 414 -41.64 -20.84 -13.74
CA GLU A 414 -40.77 -22.02 -13.76
C GLU A 414 -39.33 -21.64 -14.13
N TRP A 415 -38.39 -22.45 -13.66
CA TRP A 415 -36.96 -22.32 -13.96
C TRP A 415 -36.69 -22.61 -15.43
N THR A 416 -35.97 -21.72 -16.11
CA THR A 416 -35.44 -22.03 -17.45
C THR A 416 -34.24 -22.97 -17.33
N LYS A 417 -33.93 -23.72 -18.39
CA LYS A 417 -32.78 -24.65 -18.38
C LYS A 417 -31.46 -23.96 -18.03
N ASP A 418 -31.28 -22.73 -18.50
CA ASP A 418 -30.07 -21.93 -18.23
C ASP A 418 -30.00 -21.46 -16.77
N GLU A 419 -31.13 -21.16 -16.13
CA GLU A 419 -31.21 -20.77 -14.71
C GLU A 419 -31.07 -21.96 -13.76
N VAL A 420 -31.42 -23.18 -14.20
CA VAL A 420 -31.11 -24.39 -13.44
C VAL A 420 -29.59 -24.60 -13.37
N GLU A 421 -28.88 -24.27 -14.46
CA GLU A 421 -27.43 -24.39 -14.53
C GLU A 421 -26.71 -23.24 -13.80
N ASN A 422 -27.24 -22.01 -13.89
CA ASN A 422 -26.75 -20.83 -13.18
C ASN A 422 -27.91 -20.08 -12.50
N PRO A 423 -28.23 -20.38 -11.23
CA PRO A 423 -29.37 -19.78 -10.55
C PRO A 423 -29.22 -18.26 -10.42
N PRO A 424 -30.26 -17.47 -10.76
CA PRO A 424 -30.23 -16.05 -10.52
C PRO A 424 -30.23 -15.76 -9.01
N PRO A 425 -29.65 -14.64 -8.59
CA PRO A 425 -29.53 -14.33 -7.18
C PRO A 425 -30.88 -14.09 -6.53
N THR A 426 -31.02 -14.58 -5.31
CA THR A 426 -32.20 -14.38 -4.47
C THR A 426 -32.31 -12.93 -4.00
N GLU A 427 -33.47 -12.53 -3.48
CA GLU A 427 -33.66 -11.17 -2.97
C GLU A 427 -32.70 -10.84 -1.81
N VAL A 428 -32.41 -11.81 -0.94
CA VAL A 428 -31.45 -11.64 0.16
C VAL A 428 -30.03 -11.45 -0.39
N GLU A 429 -29.65 -12.23 -1.40
CA GLU A 429 -28.37 -12.07 -2.07
C GLU A 429 -28.26 -10.73 -2.81
N LEU A 430 -29.36 -10.24 -3.40
CA LEU A 430 -29.41 -8.91 -4.02
C LEU A 430 -29.25 -7.79 -3.00
N ARG A 431 -29.83 -7.91 -1.79
CA ARG A 431 -29.60 -6.96 -0.68
C ARG A 431 -28.14 -6.97 -0.24
N ALA A 432 -27.55 -8.15 -0.04
CA ALA A 432 -26.14 -8.28 0.31
C ALA A 432 -25.21 -7.76 -0.81
N GLU A 433 -25.56 -7.98 -2.08
CA GLU A 433 -24.86 -7.43 -3.22
C GLU A 433 -24.91 -5.90 -3.23
N ARG A 434 -26.09 -5.30 -2.98
CA ARG A 434 -26.25 -3.83 -2.88
C ARG A 434 -25.37 -3.28 -1.76
N MET A 435 -25.46 -3.85 -0.56
CA MET A 435 -24.66 -3.46 0.61
C MET A 435 -23.16 -3.42 0.27
N LYS A 436 -22.66 -4.53 -0.27
CA LYS A 436 -21.24 -4.64 -0.63
C LYS A 436 -20.82 -3.65 -1.71
N ARG A 437 -21.64 -3.46 -2.76
CA ARG A 437 -21.34 -2.53 -3.85
C ARG A 437 -21.33 -1.09 -3.37
N GLU A 438 -22.32 -0.68 -2.56
CA GLU A 438 -22.40 0.66 -1.99
C GLU A 438 -21.22 0.95 -1.06
N GLN A 439 -20.86 -0.01 -0.21
CA GLN A 439 -19.66 0.09 0.63
C GLN A 439 -18.40 0.28 -0.22
N GLU A 440 -18.22 -0.51 -1.27
CA GLU A 440 -17.06 -0.41 -2.17
C GLU A 440 -17.03 0.91 -2.95
N TRP A 441 -18.16 1.38 -3.48
CA TRP A 441 -18.25 2.65 -4.20
C TRP A 441 -17.94 3.84 -3.30
N ARG A 442 -18.58 3.93 -2.13
CA ARG A 442 -18.33 4.99 -1.15
C ARG A 442 -16.86 4.96 -0.70
N PHE A 443 -16.32 3.78 -0.42
CA PHE A 443 -14.93 3.62 -0.03
C PHE A 443 -13.97 4.07 -1.15
N ASN A 444 -14.19 3.63 -2.39
CA ASN A 444 -13.32 3.98 -3.52
C ASN A 444 -13.28 5.50 -3.76
N VAL A 445 -14.43 6.17 -3.72
CA VAL A 445 -14.53 7.63 -3.91
C VAL A 445 -13.87 8.37 -2.75
N ALA A 446 -14.18 7.99 -1.51
CA ALA A 446 -13.59 8.62 -0.33
C ALA A 446 -12.06 8.45 -0.29
N SER A 447 -11.58 7.24 -0.59
CA SER A 447 -10.15 6.94 -0.63
C SER A 447 -9.41 7.67 -1.74
N TRP A 448 -10.00 7.77 -2.94
CA TRP A 448 -9.42 8.56 -4.03
C TRP A 448 -9.36 10.04 -3.68
N ASN A 449 -10.42 10.60 -3.08
CA ASN A 449 -10.45 12.01 -2.67
C ASN A 449 -9.38 12.37 -1.65
N ARG A 450 -8.94 11.42 -0.80
CA ARG A 450 -7.82 11.61 0.13
C ARG A 450 -6.45 11.61 -0.56
N VAL A 451 -6.27 10.76 -1.58
CA VAL A 451 -4.95 10.51 -2.18
C VAL A 451 -4.67 11.35 -3.43
N LYS A 452 -5.70 11.84 -4.13
CA LYS A 452 -5.56 12.63 -5.36
C LYS A 452 -4.57 13.79 -5.19
N GLY A 453 -3.89 14.16 -6.28
CA GLY A 453 -2.78 15.11 -6.24
C GLY A 453 -3.19 16.47 -5.68
N ASP A 454 -4.35 16.96 -6.07
CA ASP A 454 -4.82 18.30 -5.68
C ASP A 454 -5.22 18.41 -4.20
N THR A 455 -5.43 17.28 -3.49
CA THR A 455 -5.80 17.31 -2.08
C THR A 455 -4.55 17.50 -1.21
N PRO A 456 -4.49 18.51 -0.33
CA PRO A 456 -3.39 18.65 0.62
C PRO A 456 -3.39 17.52 1.66
N VAL A 457 -2.28 17.32 2.37
CA VAL A 457 -2.22 16.38 3.50
C VAL A 457 -3.13 16.91 4.61
N GLU A 458 -4.01 16.04 5.15
CA GLU A 458 -4.87 16.43 6.26
C GLU A 458 -4.04 16.76 7.52
N TRP A 459 -4.28 17.94 8.10
CA TRP A 459 -3.55 18.44 9.26
C TRP A 459 -4.49 18.80 10.42
N ASP A 460 -4.01 18.57 11.64
CA ASP A 460 -4.63 18.96 12.91
C ASP A 460 -3.54 19.62 13.76
N GLU A 461 -3.81 20.82 14.29
CA GLU A 461 -2.83 21.57 15.10
C GLU A 461 -2.40 20.81 16.36
N ARG A 462 -3.22 19.89 16.89
CA ARG A 462 -2.85 19.02 18.02
C ARG A 462 -1.65 18.13 17.73
N PHE A 463 -1.29 17.92 16.46
CA PHE A 463 -0.14 17.11 16.06
C PHE A 463 1.20 17.83 16.16
N ARG A 464 1.20 19.16 16.24
CA ARG A 464 2.42 19.97 16.19
C ARG A 464 3.45 19.57 17.26
N ASP A 465 2.97 19.35 18.49
CA ASP A 465 3.82 18.97 19.62
C ASP A 465 3.94 17.45 19.79
N ALA A 466 3.04 16.67 19.18
CA ALA A 466 2.99 15.22 19.31
C ALA A 466 3.85 14.47 18.28
N LEU A 467 4.02 15.01 17.07
CA LEU A 467 4.74 14.37 15.98
C LEU A 467 6.20 14.80 15.90
N ARG A 468 7.09 13.82 15.73
CA ARG A 468 8.51 14.00 15.44
C ARG A 468 8.86 13.28 14.15
N VAL A 469 9.87 13.76 13.44
CA VAL A 469 10.36 13.19 12.18
C VAL A 469 11.85 12.86 12.33
N PHE A 470 12.26 11.69 11.86
CA PHE A 470 13.68 11.34 11.80
C PHE A 470 14.41 12.23 10.80
N SER A 471 15.53 12.80 11.22
CA SER A 471 16.36 13.68 10.41
C SER A 471 17.72 13.06 10.18
N LYS A 472 18.36 13.45 9.07
CA LYS A 472 19.74 13.03 8.80
C LYS A 472 20.64 13.39 9.98
N PRO A 473 21.48 12.46 10.47
CA PRO A 473 22.46 12.78 11.49
C PRO A 473 23.43 13.85 10.97
N PRO A 474 23.95 14.74 11.85
CA PRO A 474 25.09 15.57 11.49
C PRO A 474 26.27 14.67 11.11
N SER A 475 27.17 15.16 10.24
CA SER A 475 28.26 14.35 9.63
C SER A 475 29.17 13.65 10.63
N ASP A 476 29.19 14.11 11.88
CA ASP A 476 30.11 13.69 12.93
C ASP A 476 29.42 12.86 14.04
N ALA A 477 28.13 12.53 13.88
CA ALA A 477 27.40 11.75 14.89
C ALA A 477 27.72 10.25 14.77
N SER A 478 28.45 9.72 15.76
CA SER A 478 28.48 8.29 16.05
C SER A 478 27.10 7.81 16.55
N PRO A 479 26.75 6.52 16.37
CA PRO A 479 25.56 5.96 16.99
C PRO A 479 25.52 6.28 18.48
N ALA A 480 24.40 6.86 18.92
CA ALA A 480 24.16 7.08 20.33
C ALA A 480 24.19 5.70 21.02
N PRO A 481 24.98 5.52 22.10
CA PRO A 481 24.84 4.33 22.92
C PRO A 481 23.39 4.29 23.40
N SER A 482 22.75 3.13 23.26
CA SER A 482 21.51 2.81 23.95
C SER A 482 21.66 3.29 25.39
N SER A 483 20.76 4.18 25.82
CA SER A 483 20.81 4.76 27.14
C SER A 483 20.90 3.64 28.17
N GLU A 484 22.07 3.50 28.81
CA GLU A 484 22.19 2.77 30.07
C GLU A 484 21.27 3.48 31.08
N GLN A 485 20.07 2.93 31.29
CA GLN A 485 19.35 2.91 32.57
C GLN A 485 18.03 2.15 32.48
#